data_AF-A0A962GDU6-F1
#
_entry.id   AF-A0A962GDU6-F1
#
_cell.length_a   1.000
_cell.length_b   1.000
_cell.length_c   1.000
_cell.angle_alpha   90.00
_cell.angle_beta   90.00
_cell.angle_gamma   90.00
#
_symmetry.space_group_name_H-M   'P 1'
#
loop_
_entity.id
_entity.type
_entity.pdbx_description
1 polymer ?
#
loop_
_entity_poly.entity_id
_entity_poly.type
_entity_poly.pdbx_seq_one_letter_code
_entity_poly.pdbx_strand_id
1 'polypeptide(L)' 'MIFETLDTTGHEEVVFCHNKDAGLKAIIAIHNTVLGPSLGGLRMWPYKSEQEAINDVLRLSRGMTYKNAV' A
#
# COMPACT_ATOMS: atom_id res chain seq x y z
N MET A 1 -3.63 -4.24 14.97
CA MET A 1 -3.50 -5.34 13.97
C MET A 1 -3.72 -4.78 12.57
N ILE A 2 -3.34 -5.51 11.50
CA ILE A 2 -3.44 -4.98 10.13
C ILE A 2 -4.90 -4.66 9.75
N PHE A 3 -5.84 -5.58 10.00
CA PHE A 3 -7.26 -5.38 9.68
C PHE A 3 -7.87 -4.16 10.38
N GLU A 4 -7.60 -3.97 11.68
CA GLU A 4 -8.02 -2.75 12.40
C GLU A 4 -7.45 -1.48 11.76
N THR A 5 -6.23 -1.55 11.22
CA THR A 5 -5.61 -0.41 10.52
C THR A 5 -6.33 -0.16 9.19
N LEU A 6 -6.68 -1.20 8.44
CA LEU A 6 -7.43 -1.06 7.19
C LEU A 6 -8.81 -0.46 7.42
N ASP A 7 -9.53 -0.93 8.45
CA ASP A 7 -10.85 -0.40 8.82
C ASP A 7 -10.77 1.08 9.20
N THR A 8 -9.78 1.45 10.02
CA THR A 8 -9.62 2.85 10.49
C THR A 8 -9.13 3.79 9.40
N THR A 9 -8.37 3.28 8.42
CA THR A 9 -7.83 4.10 7.33
C THR A 9 -8.66 4.04 6.06
N GLY A 10 -9.66 3.16 5.98
CA GLY A 10 -10.58 3.02 4.85
C GLY A 10 -9.97 2.36 3.61
N HIS A 11 -8.96 1.48 3.78
CA HIS A 11 -8.34 0.79 2.65
C HIS A 11 -9.20 -0.37 2.15
N GLU A 12 -9.32 -0.50 0.83
CA GLU A 12 -10.04 -1.59 0.17
C GLU A 12 -9.24 -2.89 0.15
N GLU A 13 -7.92 -2.83 -0.14
CA GLU A 13 -7.12 -4.04 -0.33
C GLU A 13 -5.63 -3.83 0.01
N VAL A 14 -4.99 -4.89 0.52
CA VAL A 14 -3.51 -4.98 0.62
C VAL A 14 -3.06 -6.34 0.11
N VAL A 15 -2.13 -6.33 -0.85
CA VAL A 15 -1.56 -7.52 -1.48
C VAL A 15 -0.09 -7.64 -1.12
N PHE A 16 0.28 -8.78 -0.54
CA PHE A 16 1.67 -9.13 -0.25
C PHE A 16 2.22 -10.03 -1.35
N CYS A 17 3.25 -9.55 -2.03
CA CYS A 17 3.92 -10.26 -3.11
C CYS A 17 5.29 -10.72 -2.62
N HIS A 18 5.53 -12.04 -2.64
CA HIS A 18 6.81 -12.64 -2.29
C HIS A 18 7.27 -13.59 -3.38
N ASN A 19 8.47 -13.39 -3.89
CA ASN A 19 9.13 -14.33 -4.80
C ASN A 19 10.53 -14.63 -4.27
N LYS A 20 10.75 -15.88 -3.87
CA LYS A 20 12.00 -16.33 -3.25
C LYS A 20 13.17 -16.32 -4.24
N ASP A 21 12.95 -16.76 -5.47
CA ASP A 21 14.00 -16.90 -6.49
C ASP A 21 14.52 -15.53 -6.94
N ALA A 22 13.63 -14.55 -7.04
CA ALA A 22 13.97 -13.15 -7.32
C ALA A 22 14.35 -12.35 -6.06
N GLY A 23 14.19 -12.91 -4.86
CA GLY A 23 14.34 -12.19 -3.59
C GLY A 23 13.33 -11.04 -3.39
N LEU A 24 12.21 -11.04 -4.13
CA LEU A 24 11.22 -9.97 -4.12
C LEU A 24 10.38 -10.04 -2.85
N LYS A 25 10.33 -8.91 -2.15
CA LYS A 25 9.32 -8.60 -1.14
C LYS A 25 8.65 -7.29 -1.54
N ALA A 26 7.36 -7.34 -1.87
CA ALA A 26 6.60 -6.18 -2.26
C ALA A 26 5.24 -6.17 -1.58
N ILE A 27 4.74 -4.96 -1.33
CA ILE A 27 3.42 -4.73 -0.75
C ILE A 27 2.72 -3.73 -1.66
N ILE A 28 1.52 -4.07 -2.09
CA ILE A 28 0.65 -3.20 -2.87
C ILE A 28 -0.53 -2.86 -1.97
N ALA A 29 -0.81 -1.57 -1.77
CA ALA A 29 -1.99 -1.13 -1.02
C ALA A 29 -2.91 -0.31 -1.91
N ILE A 30 -4.20 -0.64 -1.88
CA ILE A 30 -5.27 0.03 -2.58
C ILE A 30 -6.15 0.70 -1.53
N HIS A 31 -6.13 2.03 -1.51
CA HIS A 31 -6.94 2.79 -0.55
C HIS A 31 -8.37 2.96 -1.05
N ASN A 32 -8.59 3.38 -2.29
CA ASN A 32 -9.92 3.60 -2.83
C ASN A 32 -9.95 3.50 -4.36
N THR A 33 -11.01 2.89 -4.92
CA THR A 33 -11.21 2.75 -6.37
C THR A 33 -12.52 3.35 -6.88
N VAL A 34 -13.20 4.17 -6.08
CA VAL A 34 -14.53 4.77 -6.42
C VAL A 34 -14.48 5.60 -7.71
N LEU A 35 -13.38 6.32 -7.96
CA LEU A 35 -13.22 7.17 -9.15
C LEU A 35 -12.60 6.43 -10.34
N GLY A 36 -12.34 5.12 -10.22
CA GLY A 36 -11.71 4.29 -11.26
C GLY A 36 -10.53 3.47 -10.73
N PRO A 37 -9.76 2.84 -11.64
CA PRO A 37 -8.61 2.01 -11.26
C PRO A 37 -7.58 2.78 -10.42
N SER A 38 -7.02 2.12 -9.41
CA SER A 38 -5.99 2.71 -8.56
C SER A 38 -4.73 3.02 -9.36
N LEU A 39 -4.23 4.25 -9.26
CA LEU A 39 -2.97 4.68 -9.86
C LEU A 39 -2.00 5.16 -8.78
N GLY A 40 -0.82 4.56 -8.75
CA GLY A 40 0.24 4.88 -7.79
C GLY A 40 1.62 4.54 -8.36
N GLY A 41 2.66 5.18 -7.81
CA GLY A 41 4.04 4.88 -8.15
C GLY A 41 4.57 3.65 -7.41
N LEU A 42 5.70 3.10 -7.89
CA LEU A 42 6.47 2.07 -7.20
C LEU A 42 7.60 2.72 -6.41
N ARG A 43 7.75 2.34 -5.13
CA ARG A 43 8.88 2.73 -4.29
C ARG A 43 9.68 1.48 -3.91
N MET A 44 10.98 1.54 -4.14
CA MET A 44 11.94 0.57 -3.63
C MET A 44 12.77 1.26 -2.55
N TRP A 45 12.70 0.77 -1.31
CA TRP A 45 13.36 1.39 -0.16
C TRP A 45 13.78 0.34 0.87
N PRO A 46 14.98 0.45 1.48
CA PRO A 46 15.45 -0.49 2.50
C PRO A 46 14.86 -0.14 3.87
N TYR A 47 13.60 -0.50 4.11
CA TYR A 47 12.95 -0.32 5.41
C TYR A 47 13.64 -1.16 6.49
N LYS A 48 13.67 -0.65 7.73
CA LYS A 48 14.31 -1.37 8.85
C LYS A 48 13.44 -2.53 9.35
N SER A 49 12.14 -2.47 9.11
CA SER A 49 11.18 -3.51 9.48
C SER A 49 10.03 -3.61 8.48
N GLU A 50 9.35 -4.76 8.46
CA GLU A 50 8.15 -4.97 7.65
C GLU A 50 7.01 -4.02 8.07
N GLN A 51 6.92 -3.70 9.35
CA GLN A 51 5.92 -2.75 9.86
C GLN A 51 6.14 -1.33 9.31
N GLU A 52 7.40 -0.87 9.18
CA GLU A 52 7.70 0.42 8.54
C GLU A 52 7.25 0.43 7.07
N ALA A 53 7.49 -0.66 6.33
CA ALA A 53 7.07 -0.79 4.94
C ALA A 53 5.52 -0.77 4.80
N ILE A 54 4.81 -1.49 5.69
CA ILE A 54 3.34 -1.51 5.74
C ILE A 54 2.79 -0.11 6.05
N ASN A 55 3.33 0.56 7.07
CA ASN A 55 2.87 1.90 7.44
C ASN A 55 3.09 2.90 6.30
N ASP A 56 4.22 2.81 5.58
CA ASP A 56 4.52 3.71 4.47
C ASP A 56 3.61 3.46 3.26
N VAL A 57 3.40 2.19 2.85
CA VAL A 57 2.56 1.89 1.68
C VAL A 57 1.09 2.27 1.90
N LEU A 58 0.56 2.07 3.10
CA LEU A 58 -0.80 2.52 3.48
C LEU A 58 -0.90 4.05 3.45
N ARG A 59 0.10 4.75 4.01
CA ARG A 59 0.13 6.22 4.00
C ARG A 59 0.21 6.77 2.57
N LEU A 60 1.04 6.18 1.71
CA LEU A 60 1.26 6.63 0.33
C LEU A 60 0.03 6.38 -0.56
N SER A 61 -0.58 5.20 -0.49
CA SER A 61 -1.78 4.86 -1.28
C SER A 61 -2.97 5.74 -0.94
N ARG A 62 -3.19 6.04 0.35
CA ARG A 62 -4.16 7.05 0.80
C ARG A 62 -3.85 8.43 0.24
N GLY A 63 -2.59 8.86 0.28
CA GLY A 63 -2.15 10.12 -0.33
C GLY A 63 -2.46 10.20 -1.83
N MET A 64 -2.25 9.11 -2.57
CA MET A 64 -2.57 9.03 -4.00
C MET A 64 -4.06 9.15 -4.29
N THR A 65 -4.93 8.61 -3.43
CA THR A 65 -6.38 8.79 -3.57
C THR A 65 -6.76 10.26 -3.54
N TYR A 66 -6.32 11.00 -2.52
CA TYR A 66 -6.63 12.43 -2.43
C TYR A 66 -5.97 13.25 -3.52
N LYS A 67 -4.75 12.90 -3.92
CA LYS A 67 -4.04 13.59 -5.00
C LYS A 67 -4.73 13.41 -6.36
N ASN A 68 -5.26 12.23 -6.64
CA ASN A 68 -5.88 11.91 -7.92
C ASN A 68 -7.38 12.28 -7.98
N ALA A 69 -7.99 12.60 -6.83
CA ALA A 69 -9.39 13.03 -6.75
C ALA A 69 -9.60 14.52 -7.07
N VAL A 70 -8.52 15.29 -7.24
CA VAL A 70 -8.50 16.71 -7.61
C VAL A 70 -7.97 16.85 -9.02
#